data_AF-A0A1Y3PDJ6-F1
#
_entry.id   AF-A0A1Y3PDJ6-F1
#
_cell.length_a   1.000
_cell.length_b   1.000
_cell.length_c   1.000
_cell.angle_alpha   90.00
_cell.angle_beta   90.00
_cell.angle_gamma   90.00
#
_symmetry.space_group_name_H-M   'P 1'
#
loop_
_entity.id
_entity.type
_entity.pdbx_description
1 polymer ?
#
loop_
_entity_poly.entity_id
_entity_poly.type
_entity_poly.pdbx_seq_one_letter_code
_entity_poly.pdbx_strand_id
1 'polypeptide(L)'
;MAMRGKKTMNIDGVRTTNFPYEVIDGEEHYNLHAAVVVEHITENIPREAKPAITIDYDKIPESFHRAVREKMGIKQPDAINEAETREREQKLIEFLDKGAK
;
A
#
# COMPACT_ATOMS: atom_id res chain seq x y z
N MET A 1 6.57 14.64 12.02
CA MET A 1 7.54 13.53 11.80
C MET A 1 6.73 12.29 11.49
N ALA A 2 6.96 11.64 10.35
CA ALA A 2 6.26 10.40 10.03
C ALA A 2 6.96 9.20 10.70
N MET A 3 6.26 8.44 11.54
CA MET A 3 6.79 7.22 12.15
C MET A 3 6.18 6.00 11.47
N ARG A 4 7.02 5.09 10.94
CA ARG A 4 6.58 3.84 10.33
C ARG A 4 6.53 2.73 11.37
N GLY A 5 5.49 1.90 11.32
CA GLY A 5 5.31 0.78 12.22
C GLY A 5 4.66 -0.43 11.56
N LYS A 6 4.57 -1.51 12.32
CA LYS A 6 3.90 -2.76 11.95
C LYS A 6 2.95 -3.17 13.05
N LYS A 7 1.76 -3.64 12.69
CA LYS A 7 0.79 -4.13 13.68
C LYS A 7 -0.02 -5.31 13.19
N THR A 8 -0.77 -5.91 14.11
CA THR A 8 -1.77 -6.92 13.76
C THR A 8 -3.09 -6.24 13.49
N MET A 9 -3.76 -6.59 12.39
CA MET A 9 -5.06 -6.09 11.99
C MET A 9 -5.98 -7.24 11.57
N ASN A 10 -7.28 -7.02 11.56
CA ASN A 10 -8.23 -7.96 10.97
C ASN A 10 -8.77 -7.32 9.68
N ILE A 11 -8.54 -7.98 8.54
CA ILE A 11 -8.91 -7.48 7.21
C ILE A 11 -9.78 -8.55 6.57
N ASP A 12 -11.03 -8.19 6.23
CA ASP A 12 -12.00 -9.10 5.62
C ASP A 12 -12.17 -10.45 6.37
N GLY A 13 -12.12 -10.40 7.71
CA GLY A 13 -12.27 -11.58 8.57
C GLY A 13 -11.02 -12.47 8.67
N VAL A 14 -9.89 -12.04 8.10
CA VAL A 14 -8.59 -12.71 8.21
C VAL A 14 -7.65 -11.89 9.09
N ARG A 15 -7.05 -12.56 10.07
CA ARG A 15 -6.04 -11.96 10.92
C ARG A 15 -4.77 -11.73 10.10
N THR A 16 -4.29 -10.49 10.05
CA THR A 16 -3.08 -10.12 9.33
C THR A 16 -2.04 -9.56 10.30
N THR A 17 -0.88 -10.19 10.40
CA THR A 17 0.26 -9.73 11.21
C THR A 17 1.24 -8.92 10.37
N ASN A 18 2.08 -8.11 11.03
CA ASN A 18 3.09 -7.28 10.39
C ASN A 18 2.55 -6.28 9.34
N PHE A 19 1.28 -5.91 9.46
CA PHE A 19 0.65 -4.98 8.55
C PHE A 19 1.25 -3.58 8.70
N PRO A 20 1.70 -2.93 7.60
CA PRO A 20 2.40 -1.66 7.66
C PRO A 20 1.44 -0.51 7.93
N TYR A 21 1.84 0.41 8.81
CA TYR A 21 1.14 1.67 9.05
C TYR A 21 2.15 2.82 9.23
N GLU A 22 1.69 4.03 9.02
CA GLU A 22 2.44 5.26 9.23
C GLU A 22 1.69 6.14 10.21
N VAL A 23 2.41 6.81 11.12
CA VAL A 23 1.84 7.84 11.99
C VAL A 23 2.23 9.19 11.42
N ILE A 24 1.26 9.98 10.99
CA ILE A 24 1.45 11.34 10.45
C ILE A 24 0.68 12.27 11.37
N ASP A 25 1.38 13.26 11.94
CA ASP A 25 0.81 14.25 12.87
C ASP A 25 0.02 13.65 14.06
N GLY A 26 0.43 12.45 14.51
CA GLY A 26 -0.19 11.73 15.62
C GLY A 26 -1.35 10.81 15.23
N GLU A 27 -1.75 10.80 13.95
CA GLU A 27 -2.81 9.95 13.42
C GLU A 27 -2.24 8.72 12.70
N GLU A 28 -2.86 7.56 12.89
CA GLU A 28 -2.48 6.32 12.18
C GLU A 28 -3.09 6.28 10.78
N HIS A 29 -2.22 6.19 9.78
CA HIS A 29 -2.56 6.00 8.38
C HIS A 29 -2.14 4.61 7.91
N TYR A 30 -3.01 3.98 7.13
CA TYR A 30 -2.76 2.67 6.55
C TYR A 30 -2.47 2.80 5.08
N ASN A 31 -1.48 2.04 4.61
CA ASN A 31 -1.18 2.01 3.20
C ASN A 31 -2.32 1.32 2.44
N LEU A 32 -3.02 2.06 1.59
CA LEU A 32 -4.13 1.54 0.77
C LEU A 32 -3.69 0.34 -0.08
N HIS A 33 -2.51 0.39 -0.68
CA HIS A 33 -1.96 -0.73 -1.44
C HIS A 33 -1.76 -1.97 -0.56
N ALA A 34 -1.35 -1.81 0.69
CA ALA A 34 -1.22 -2.93 1.61
C ALA A 34 -2.57 -3.58 1.94
N ALA A 35 -3.61 -2.77 2.17
CA ALA A 35 -4.96 -3.27 2.41
C ALA A 35 -5.48 -4.08 1.22
N VAL A 36 -5.37 -3.52 0.00
CA VAL A 36 -5.86 -4.18 -1.22
C VAL A 36 -5.10 -5.47 -1.52
N VAL A 37 -3.80 -5.56 -1.19
CA VAL A 37 -3.05 -6.81 -1.34
C VAL A 37 -3.62 -7.91 -0.45
N VAL A 38 -3.92 -7.58 0.81
CA VAL A 38 -4.52 -8.55 1.74
C VAL A 38 -5.92 -8.92 1.27
N GLU A 39 -6.76 -7.95 0.91
CA GLU A 39 -8.10 -8.22 0.39
C GLU A 39 -8.08 -9.12 -0.86
N HIS A 40 -7.13 -8.91 -1.77
CA HIS A 40 -7.00 -9.75 -2.96
C HIS A 40 -6.63 -11.20 -2.61
N ILE A 41 -5.84 -11.42 -1.56
CA ILE A 41 -5.56 -12.76 -1.05
C ILE A 41 -6.83 -13.36 -0.43
N THR A 42 -7.59 -12.58 0.36
CA THR A 42 -8.79 -13.07 1.05
C THR A 42 -10.00 -13.27 0.15
N GLU A 43 -10.06 -12.63 -1.03
CA GLU A 43 -11.07 -12.87 -2.08
C GLU A 43 -11.15 -14.34 -2.49
N ASN A 44 -10.02 -15.05 -2.47
CA ASN A 44 -9.93 -16.45 -2.87
C ASN A 44 -10.16 -17.44 -1.71
N ILE A 45 -10.41 -16.95 -0.50
CA ILE A 45 -10.58 -17.75 0.71
C ILE A 45 -12.08 -17.89 1.02
N PRO A 46 -12.60 -19.13 1.19
CA PRO A 46 -13.98 -19.34 1.64
C PRO A 46 -14.25 -18.63 2.98
N ARG A 47 -15.39 -17.94 3.10
CA ARG A 47 -15.75 -17.15 4.30
C ARG A 47 -15.62 -17.94 5.60
N GLU A 48 -15.99 -19.22 5.59
CA GLU A 48 -15.94 -20.11 6.76
C GLU A 48 -14.50 -20.41 7.22
N ALA A 49 -13.53 -20.36 6.31
CA ALA A 49 -12.12 -20.61 6.60
C ALA A 49 -11.36 -19.36 7.05
N LYS A 50 -11.86 -18.16 6.73
CA LYS A 50 -11.19 -16.87 7.01
C LYS A 50 -10.77 -16.68 8.48
N PRO A 51 -11.61 -17.00 9.49
CA PRO A 51 -11.25 -16.80 10.90
C PRO A 51 -10.10 -17.68 11.38
N ALA A 52 -9.85 -18.82 10.72
CA ALA A 52 -8.78 -19.75 11.06
C ALA A 52 -7.45 -19.41 10.37
N ILE A 53 -7.47 -18.46 9.43
CA ILE A 53 -6.30 -18.10 8.63
C ILE A 53 -5.63 -16.88 9.24
N THR A 54 -4.31 -16.94 9.30
CA THR A 54 -3.47 -15.79 9.65
C THR A 54 -2.50 -15.53 8.52
N ILE A 55 -2.51 -14.30 7.99
CA ILE A 55 -1.59 -13.83 6.95
C ILE A 55 -0.47 -13.03 7.63
N ASP A 56 0.77 -13.36 7.30
CA ASP A 56 1.92 -12.53 7.67
C ASP A 56 2.28 -11.63 6.48
N TYR A 57 2.06 -10.32 6.63
CA TYR A 57 2.21 -9.38 5.52
C TYR A 57 3.63 -9.38 4.94
N ASP A 58 4.66 -9.51 5.78
CA ASP A 58 6.07 -9.54 5.33
C ASP A 58 6.40 -10.79 4.52
N LYS A 59 5.60 -11.84 4.63
CA LYS A 59 5.78 -13.11 3.92
C LYS A 59 4.96 -13.20 2.64
N ILE A 60 4.21 -12.15 2.29
CA ILE A 60 3.46 -12.10 1.04
C ILE A 60 4.47 -12.04 -0.12
N PRO A 61 4.40 -12.98 -1.09
CA PRO A 61 5.29 -12.95 -2.23
C PRO A 61 5.09 -11.68 -3.06
N GLU A 62 6.20 -11.13 -3.60
CA GLU A 62 6.18 -9.93 -4.45
C GLU A 62 5.22 -10.03 -5.64
N SER A 63 4.98 -11.24 -6.15
CA SER A 63 4.02 -11.51 -7.23
C SER A 63 2.59 -11.02 -6.91
N PHE A 64 2.15 -11.12 -5.65
CA PHE A 64 0.83 -10.62 -5.23
C PHE A 64 0.80 -9.09 -5.19
N HIS A 65 1.87 -8.45 -4.72
CA HIS A 65 1.99 -7.00 -4.76
C HIS A 65 1.95 -6.50 -6.22
N ARG A 66 2.63 -7.19 -7.13
CA ARG A 66 2.60 -6.86 -8.56
C ARG A 66 1.21 -7.01 -9.18
N ALA A 67 0.55 -8.15 -8.96
CA ALA A 67 -0.79 -8.42 -9.48
C ALA A 67 -1.82 -7.37 -9.00
N VAL A 68 -1.71 -6.94 -7.74
CA VAL A 68 -2.59 -5.93 -7.17
C VAL A 68 -2.34 -4.53 -7.76
N ARG A 69 -1.08 -4.17 -8.00
CA ARG A 69 -0.75 -2.93 -8.73
C ARG A 69 -1.35 -2.91 -10.12
N GLU A 70 -1.20 -4.01 -10.86
CA GLU A 70 -1.79 -4.19 -12.19
C GLU A 70 -3.33 -4.09 -12.13
N LYS A 71 -3.99 -4.75 -11.16
CA LYS A 71 -5.44 -4.70 -10.95
C LYS A 71 -5.93 -3.27 -10.62
N MET A 72 -5.15 -2.50 -9.86
CA MET A 72 -5.46 -1.10 -9.53
C MET A 72 -5.14 -0.11 -10.66
N GLY A 73 -4.65 -0.58 -11.82
CA GLY A 73 -4.22 0.29 -12.91
C GLY A 73 -3.01 1.15 -12.54
N ILE A 74 -2.34 0.85 -11.42
CA ILE A 74 -1.09 1.49 -11.04
C ILE A 74 -0.04 0.86 -11.93
N LYS A 75 0.26 1.54 -13.04
CA LYS A 75 1.45 1.22 -13.83
C LYS A 75 2.61 1.16 -12.85
N GLN A 76 3.33 0.04 -12.81
CA GLN A 76 4.69 0.11 -12.29
C GLN A 76 5.33 1.29 -12.99
N PRO A 77 6.02 2.20 -12.28
CA PRO A 77 6.91 3.05 -13.03
C PRO A 77 7.92 2.09 -13.65
N ASP A 78 7.77 1.84 -14.95
CA ASP A 78 8.58 0.90 -15.75
C ASP A 78 10.00 1.44 -15.79
N ALA A 79 10.75 1.25 -14.71
CA ALA A 79 11.78 2.20 -14.32
C ALA A 79 11.24 3.64 -14.35
N ILE A 80 11.09 4.26 -13.19
CA ILE A 80 11.21 5.71 -13.17
C ILE A 80 12.55 6.01 -13.84
N ASN A 81 12.55 6.47 -15.08
CA ASN A 81 13.71 7.15 -15.61
C ASN A 81 13.89 8.33 -14.65
N GLU A 82 14.94 8.31 -13.84
CA GLU A 82 15.12 9.30 -12.76
C GLU A 82 14.96 10.73 -13.29
N ALA A 83 15.37 10.96 -14.55
CA ALA A 83 15.15 12.21 -15.27
C ALA A 83 13.66 12.58 -15.43
N GLU A 84 12.80 11.64 -15.81
CA GLU A 84 11.38 11.90 -16.06
C GLU A 84 10.61 12.13 -14.75
N THR A 85 11.00 11.49 -13.65
CA THR A 85 10.42 11.80 -12.34
C THR A 85 10.92 13.11 -11.78
N ARG A 86 12.20 13.47 -11.98
CA ARG A 86 12.71 14.79 -11.59
C ARG A 86 11.99 15.91 -12.32
N GLU A 87 11.70 15.73 -13.61
CA GLU A 87 10.91 16.69 -14.39
C GLU A 87 9.47 16.82 -13.88
N ARG A 88 8.83 15.69 -13.52
CA ARG A 88 7.47 15.70 -12.98
C ARG A 88 7.43 16.32 -11.57
N GLU A 89 8.42 16.02 -10.73
CA GLU A 89 8.57 16.64 -9.41
C GLU A 89 8.81 18.16 -9.54
N GLN A 90 9.69 18.60 -10.44
CA GLN A 90 9.91 20.04 -10.69
C GLN A 90 8.63 20.73 -11.19
N LYS A 91 7.91 20.13 -12.14
CA LYS A 91 6.63 20.68 -12.61
C LYS A 91 5.57 20.76 -11.51
N LEU A 92 5.54 19.79 -10.59
CA LEU A 92 4.65 19.81 -9.44
C LEU A 92 5.02 20.92 -8.44
N ILE A 93 6.31 21.10 -8.16
CA ILE A 93 6.82 22.19 -7.31
C ILE A 93 6.48 23.55 -7.93
N GLU A 94 6.73 23.74 -9.24
CA GLU A 94 6.39 24.99 -9.93
C GLU A 94 4.88 25.28 -9.95
N PHE A 95 4.05 24.25 -10.04
CA PHE A 95 2.59 24.40 -9.97
C PHE A 95 2.13 24.80 -8.57
N LEU A 96 2.66 24.16 -7.52
CA LEU A 96 2.35 24.48 -6.13
C LEU A 96 2.85 25.88 -5.73
N ASP A 97 4.02 26.28 -6.23
CA ASP A 97 4.59 27.62 -6.00
C ASP A 97 3.76 28.72 -6.69
N LYS A 98 3.20 28.44 -7.88
CA LYS A 98 2.29 29.36 -8.59
C LYS A 98 0.88 29.42 -8.01
N GLY A 99 0.44 28.39 -7.29
CA GLY A 99 -0.86 28.35 -6.59
C GLY A 99 -0.87 28.98 -5.20
N ALA A 100 0.30 29.39 -4.68
CA ALA A 100 0.47 29.96 -3.34
C ALA A 100 0.43 31.51 -3.30
N LYS A 101 -0.10 32.17 -4.34
CA LYS A 101 -0.33 33.63 -4.38
C LYS A 101 -1.80 33.99 -4.43
#